data_AF-A0A7C1EKD3-F1
#
_entry.id   AF-A0A7C1EKD3-F1
#
_cell.length_a   1.000
_cell.length_b   1.000
_cell.length_c   1.000
_cell.angle_alpha   90.00
_cell.angle_beta   90.00
_cell.angle_gamma   90.00
#
_symmetry.space_group_name_H-M   'P 1'
#
loop_
_entity.id
_entity.type
_entity.pdbx_description
1 polymer ?
#
loop_
_entity_poly.entity_id
_entity_poly.type
_entity_poly.pdbx_seq_one_letter_code
_entity_poly.pdbx_strand_id
1 'polypeptide(L)'
;MKIIIDGDSAPLKEDITALAEENGIKAVIVTSIAHYTEKTGVQKAETVLVDNRSQAADIKIMNLADRGDVCITGDSGLAHVLFGKGV
;
A
#
# COMPACT_ATOMS: atom_id res chain seq x y z
N MET A 1 -8.87 -8.69 6.59
CA MET A 1 -7.42 -8.57 6.44
C MET A 1 -7.09 -8.48 4.96
N LYS A 2 -6.54 -7.35 4.55
CA LYS A 2 -5.86 -7.11 3.28
C LYS A 2 -4.47 -6.56 3.56
N ILE A 3 -3.56 -6.71 2.59
CA ILE A 3 -2.24 -6.09 2.62
C ILE A 3 -2.34 -4.77 1.85
N ILE A 4 -2.04 -3.66 2.51
CA ILE A 4 -1.98 -2.34 1.90
C ILE A 4 -0.51 -1.97 1.74
N ILE A 5 -0.10 -1.68 0.51
CA ILE A 5 1.28 -1.35 0.18
C ILE A 5 1.33 0.15 -0.14
N ASP A 6 2.14 0.87 0.62
CA ASP A 6 2.48 2.25 0.32
C ASP A 6 3.41 2.29 -0.90
N GLY A 7 2.82 2.65 -2.04
CA GLY A 7 3.52 2.70 -3.30
C GLY A 7 4.60 3.78 -3.40
N ASP A 8 4.56 4.78 -2.54
CA ASP A 8 5.46 5.94 -2.60
C ASP A 8 6.75 5.70 -1.81
N SER A 9 6.68 4.87 -0.74
CA SER A 9 7.82 4.63 0.13
C SER A 9 8.21 3.15 0.30
N ALA A 10 7.32 2.19 0.03
CA ALA A 10 7.61 0.78 0.34
C ALA A 10 8.64 0.16 -0.64
N PRO A 11 9.63 -0.59 -0.11
CA PRO A 11 10.51 -1.41 -0.92
C PRO A 11 9.80 -2.70 -1.39
N LEU A 12 10.35 -3.36 -2.41
CA LEU A 12 9.99 -4.75 -2.80
C LEU A 12 8.50 -5.01 -3.11
N LYS A 13 7.81 -4.04 -3.75
CA LYS A 13 6.38 -4.11 -4.10
C LYS A 13 5.98 -5.39 -4.86
N GLU A 14 6.85 -5.85 -5.76
CA GLU A 14 6.65 -7.05 -6.57
C GLU A 14 6.64 -8.32 -5.70
N ASP A 15 7.64 -8.48 -4.82
CA ASP A 15 7.76 -9.64 -3.94
C ASP A 15 6.59 -9.71 -2.94
N ILE A 16 6.19 -8.57 -2.39
CA ILE A 16 5.04 -8.48 -1.46
C ILE A 16 3.75 -8.91 -2.20
N THR A 17 3.57 -8.45 -3.44
CA THR A 17 2.40 -8.79 -4.25
C THR A 17 2.38 -10.28 -4.61
N ALA A 18 3.53 -10.84 -4.98
CA ALA A 18 3.67 -12.27 -5.28
C ALA A 18 3.36 -13.13 -4.04
N LEU A 19 3.93 -12.77 -2.88
CA LEU A 19 3.67 -13.50 -1.63
C LEU A 19 2.19 -13.39 -1.20
N ALA A 20 1.58 -12.22 -1.36
CA ALA A 20 0.16 -12.03 -1.09
C ALA A 20 -0.70 -12.94 -1.99
N GLU A 21 -0.37 -13.02 -3.29
CA GLU A 21 -1.03 -13.92 -4.23
C GLU A 21 -0.88 -15.39 -3.83
N GLU A 22 0.35 -15.83 -3.55
CA GLU A 22 0.65 -17.22 -3.16
C GLU A 22 -0.16 -17.67 -1.93
N ASN A 23 -0.49 -16.73 -1.04
CA ASN A 23 -1.28 -16.97 0.16
C ASN A 23 -2.77 -16.65 -0.01
N GLY A 24 -3.23 -16.26 -1.20
CA GLY A 24 -4.62 -15.89 -1.47
C GLY A 24 -5.09 -14.64 -0.71
N ILE A 25 -4.17 -13.76 -0.31
CA ILE A 25 -4.45 -12.54 0.43
C ILE A 25 -4.59 -11.38 -0.56
N LYS A 26 -5.65 -10.58 -0.40
CA LYS A 26 -5.84 -9.37 -1.23
C LYS A 26 -4.73 -8.35 -0.95
N ALA A 27 -4.01 -7.95 -1.99
CA ALA A 27 -3.06 -6.83 -1.97
C ALA A 27 -3.64 -5.60 -2.66
N VAL A 28 -3.48 -4.43 -2.02
CA VAL A 28 -3.87 -3.12 -2.55
C VAL A 28 -2.66 -2.19 -2.49
N ILE A 29 -2.21 -1.68 -3.64
CA ILE A 29 -1.13 -0.70 -3.71
C ILE A 29 -1.75 0.69 -3.84
N VAL A 30 -1.34 1.61 -2.99
CA VAL A 30 -1.72 3.02 -3.09
C VAL A 30 -0.50 3.83 -3.49
N THR A 31 -0.52 4.49 -4.64
CA THR A 31 0.65 5.25 -5.13
C THR A 31 0.25 6.55 -5.79
N SER A 32 1.06 7.60 -5.62
CA SER A 32 0.91 8.85 -6.33
C SER A 32 1.36 8.73 -7.79
N ILE A 33 0.82 9.59 -8.66
CA ILE A 33 1.23 9.68 -10.07
C ILE A 33 2.76 9.84 -10.22
N ALA A 34 3.42 10.54 -9.29
CA ALA A 34 4.87 10.74 -9.34
C ALA A 34 5.69 9.46 -9.09
N HIS A 35 5.14 8.50 -8.35
CA HIS A 35 5.83 7.25 -7.98
C HIS A 35 5.26 6.02 -8.71
N TYR A 36 4.24 6.22 -9.54
CA TYR A 36 3.66 5.16 -10.34
C TYR A 36 4.70 4.58 -11.31
N THR A 37 4.78 3.26 -11.35
CA THR A 37 5.65 2.52 -12.27
C THR A 37 4.82 1.44 -12.95
N GLU A 38 4.81 1.40 -14.28
CA GLU A 38 4.24 0.28 -15.03
C GLU A 38 5.20 -0.92 -14.90
N LYS A 39 5.04 -1.70 -13.83
CA LYS A 39 5.77 -2.94 -13.65
C LYS A 39 4.86 -4.15 -13.79
N THR A 40 5.31 -5.10 -14.60
CA THR A 40 4.56 -6.31 -15.00
C THR A 40 4.25 -7.26 -13.84
N GLY A 41 5.01 -7.22 -12.74
CA GLY A 41 4.80 -8.06 -11.55
C GLY A 41 3.67 -7.61 -10.63
N VAL A 42 3.12 -6.41 -10.83
CA VAL A 42 2.11 -5.81 -9.95
C VAL A 42 0.68 -6.01 -10.48
N GLN A 43 0.53 -6.60 -11.67
CA GLN A 43 -0.74 -6.69 -12.41
C GLN A 43 -1.90 -7.36 -11.67
N LYS A 44 -1.62 -8.10 -10.60
CA LYS A 44 -2.63 -8.81 -9.80
C LYS A 44 -3.00 -8.11 -8.50
N ALA A 45 -2.26 -7.07 -8.10
CA ALA A 45 -2.66 -6.19 -7.01
C ALA A 45 -3.65 -5.13 -7.51
N GLU A 46 -4.67 -4.84 -6.71
CA GLU A 46 -5.50 -3.67 -6.95
C GLU A 46 -4.65 -2.42 -6.77
N THR A 47 -4.48 -1.61 -7.82
CA THR A 47 -3.67 -0.39 -7.75
C THR A 47 -4.59 0.84 -7.70
N VAL A 48 -4.44 1.62 -6.63
CA VAL A 48 -5.12 2.88 -6.39
C VAL A 48 -4.15 4.02 -6.68
N LEU A 49 -4.34 4.66 -7.82
CA LEU A 49 -3.58 5.83 -8.22
C LEU A 49 -4.18 7.10 -7.59
N VAL A 50 -3.36 7.92 -6.93
CA VAL A 50 -3.77 9.20 -6.34
C VAL A 50 -3.01 10.37 -6.97
N ASP A 51 -3.56 11.58 -6.84
CA ASP A 51 -2.93 12.81 -7.30
C ASP A 51 -1.59 13.07 -6.58
N ASN A 52 -0.71 13.89 -7.16
CA ASN A 52 0.61 14.19 -6.59
C ASN A 52 0.58 15.28 -5.49
N ARG A 53 -0.53 15.38 -4.76
CA ARG A 53 -0.63 16.30 -3.62
C ARG A 53 0.09 15.71 -2.42
N SER A 54 0.67 16.58 -1.60
CA SER A 54 1.29 16.17 -0.35
C SER A 54 0.34 15.29 0.47
N GLN A 55 0.85 14.15 0.95
CA GLN A 55 0.13 13.17 1.76
C GLN A 55 -1.10 12.50 1.11
N ALA A 56 -1.29 12.63 -0.20
CA ALA A 56 -2.45 12.03 -0.88
C ALA A 56 -2.45 10.49 -0.74
N ALA A 57 -1.28 9.85 -0.86
CA ALA A 57 -1.13 8.41 -0.67
C ALA A 57 -1.42 8.02 0.78
N ASP A 58 -0.78 8.67 1.75
CA ASP A 58 -0.97 8.45 3.19
C ASP A 58 -2.45 8.54 3.59
N ILE A 59 -3.14 9.61 3.18
CA ILE A 59 -4.56 9.82 3.47
C ILE A 59 -5.41 8.72 2.85
N LYS A 60 -5.11 8.32 1.62
CA LYS A 60 -5.84 7.24 0.97
C LYS A 60 -5.62 5.89 1.67
N ILE A 61 -4.40 5.60 2.11
CA ILE A 61 -4.06 4.42 2.91
C ILE A 61 -4.84 4.43 4.22
N MET A 62 -4.80 5.54 4.97
CA MET A 62 -5.53 5.69 6.24
C MET A 62 -7.04 5.49 6.07
N ASN A 63 -7.61 5.94 4.94
CA ASN A 63 -9.03 5.75 4.63
C ASN A 63 -9.39 4.32 4.25
N LEU A 64 -8.48 3.59 3.58
CA LEU A 64 -8.69 2.21 3.14
C LEU A 64 -8.41 1.18 4.26
N ALA A 65 -7.54 1.51 5.21
CA ALA A 65 -7.08 0.58 6.23
C ALA A 65 -8.14 0.36 7.31
N ASP A 66 -8.45 -0.91 7.60
CA ASP A 66 -9.34 -1.33 8.66
C ASP A 66 -8.57 -2.14 9.71
N ARG A 67 -9.08 -2.19 10.95
CA ARG A 67 -8.44 -2.96 12.02
C ARG A 67 -8.21 -4.42 11.59
N GLY A 68 -6.97 -4.90 11.77
CA GLY A 68 -6.55 -6.24 11.37
C GLY A 68 -6.13 -6.36 9.91
N ASP A 69 -6.04 -5.27 9.17
CA ASP A 69 -5.24 -5.20 7.93
C ASP A 69 -3.75 -5.07 8.26
N VAL A 70 -2.90 -5.25 7.25
CA VAL A 70 -1.45 -5.08 7.36
C VAL A 70 -1.03 -4.00 6.39
N CYS A 71 -0.30 -2.99 6.85
CA CYS A 71 0.29 -1.99 5.97
C CYS A 71 1.81 -2.15 5.85
N ILE A 72 2.31 -2.14 4.62
CA ILE A 72 3.75 -2.11 4.32
C ILE A 72 4.10 -0.70 3.85
N THR A 73 4.89 0.01 4.63
CA THR A 73 5.34 1.38 4.33
C THR A 73 6.77 1.60 4.82
N GLY A 74 7.52 2.45 4.11
CA GLY A 74 8.81 2.99 4.55
C GLY A 74 8.66 4.28 5.38
N ASP A 75 7.45 4.84 5.48
CA ASP A 75 7.15 6.05 6.25
C ASP A 75 6.78 5.70 7.70
N SER A 76 7.70 6.03 8.62
CA SER A 76 7.47 5.80 10.05
C SER A 76 6.31 6.61 10.61
N GLY A 77 6.02 7.81 10.11
CA GLY A 77 4.91 8.64 10.55
C GLY A 77 3.57 7.99 10.22
N LEU A 78 3.42 7.52 8.97
CA LEU A 78 2.24 6.75 8.56
C LEU A 78 2.08 5.47 9.39
N ALA A 79 3.18 4.74 9.63
CA ALA A 79 3.15 3.51 10.43
C ALA A 79 2.62 3.77 11.86
N HIS A 80 3.07 4.83 12.53
CA HIS A 80 2.59 5.15 13.88
C HIS A 80 1.09 5.49 13.90
N VAL A 81 0.59 6.20 12.88
CA VAL A 81 -0.84 6.54 12.78
C VAL A 81 -1.68 5.28 12.58
N LEU A 82 -1.25 4.38 11.69
CA LEU A 82 -1.94 3.12 11.41
C LEU A 82 -1.93 2.16 12.59
N PHE A 83 -0.84 2.13 13.37
CA PHE A 83 -0.76 1.35 14.60
C PHE A 83 -1.87 1.75 15.59
N GLY A 84 -2.15 3.05 15.74
CA GLY A 84 -3.27 3.55 16.54
C GLY A 84 -4.65 3.10 16.05
N LYS A 85 -4.77 2.73 14.77
CA LYS A 85 -5.97 2.18 14.14
C LYS A 85 -6.07 0.65 14.23
N GLY A 86 -5.03 -0.01 14.74
CA GLY A 86 -4.93 -1.47 14.84
C GLY A 86 -4.62 -2.14 13.49
N VAL A 87 -3.78 -1.49 12.68
CA VAL A 87 -3.25 -1.91 11.38
C VAL A 87 -1.74 -2.11 11.51
#